data_AF-A0A6L4YYZ7-F1
#
_entry.id   AF-A0A6L4YYZ7-F1
#
_cell.length_a   1.000
_cell.length_b   1.000
_cell.length_c   1.000
_cell.angle_alpha   90.00
_cell.angle_beta   90.00
_cell.angle_gamma   90.00
#
_symmetry.space_group_name_H-M   'P 1'
#
loop_
_entity.id
_entity.type
_entity.pdbx_description
1 polymer ?
#
loop_
_entity_poly.entity_id
_entity_poly.type
_entity_poly.pdbx_seq_one_letter_code
_entity_poly.pdbx_strand_id
1 'polypeptide(L)'
;METTATHHADMHRDDDASKIGMWLFIFTEILLFGGLFIVYSVYRFRNPVAFHIAHQELSITMGLINTIILLISSATVAISISAIQKKDRKMSMMMLGMTLLFALIFLVNKYFEWGAKFEHGMYPGSDLMTMLSHGDMLFFSLYFFMTGLHAVHIIVGMVLLSVSLFKVRNGAIHSTRFVLLENSGLYWHLVDLIWIFLFPLFYLIH
;
A
#
# COMPACT_ATOMS: atom_id res chain seq x y z
N MET A 1 0.57 -50.73 -34.41
CA MET A 1 0.35 -49.27 -34.39
C MET A 1 0.19 -48.88 -32.94
N GLU A 2 1.27 -48.33 -32.38
CA GLU A 2 1.37 -47.93 -30.99
C GLU A 2 0.63 -46.58 -30.83
N THR A 3 -0.45 -46.59 -30.06
CA THR A 3 -1.19 -45.38 -29.67
C THR A 3 -0.32 -44.54 -28.77
N THR A 4 0.31 -43.50 -29.32
CA THR A 4 0.94 -42.43 -28.54
C THR A 4 -0.13 -41.71 -27.73
N ALA A 5 -0.30 -42.12 -26.48
CA ALA A 5 -1.01 -41.34 -25.48
C ALA A 5 -0.23 -40.04 -25.26
N THR A 6 -0.74 -38.93 -25.80
CA THR A 6 -0.30 -37.60 -25.43
C THR A 6 -0.65 -37.39 -23.96
N HIS A 7 0.28 -37.66 -23.07
CA HIS A 7 0.25 -37.16 -21.71
C HIS A 7 0.29 -35.63 -21.80
N HIS A 8 -0.88 -35.01 -21.88
CA HIS A 8 -1.03 -33.63 -21.48
C HIS A 8 -0.61 -33.59 -20.02
N ALA A 9 0.58 -33.04 -19.75
CA ALA A 9 0.95 -32.66 -18.41
C ALA A 9 -0.10 -31.65 -17.96
N ASP A 10 -1.15 -32.12 -17.29
CA ASP A 10 -2.05 -31.28 -16.53
C ASP A 10 -1.15 -30.57 -15.52
N MET A 11 -0.72 -29.35 -15.86
CA MET A 11 -0.17 -28.42 -14.91
C MET A 11 -1.25 -28.27 -13.84
N HIS A 12 -1.08 -28.96 -12.71
CA HIS A 12 -1.85 -28.75 -11.49
C HIS A 12 -1.68 -27.29 -11.08
N ARG A 13 -2.56 -26.44 -11.61
CA ARG A 13 -2.66 -25.04 -11.28
C ARG A 13 -3.65 -24.93 -10.13
N ASP A 14 -3.10 -24.93 -8.93
CA ASP A 14 -3.87 -24.81 -7.70
C ASP A 14 -4.14 -23.33 -7.40
N ASP A 15 -5.16 -22.80 -8.08
CA ASP A 15 -5.64 -21.44 -7.87
C ASP A 15 -6.11 -21.23 -6.41
N ASP A 16 -6.55 -22.29 -5.72
CA ASP A 16 -6.99 -22.26 -4.33
C ASP A 16 -5.81 -22.11 -3.37
N ALA A 17 -4.73 -22.86 -3.57
CA ALA A 17 -3.49 -22.70 -2.81
C ALA A 17 -2.91 -21.27 -2.98
N SER A 18 -2.99 -20.70 -4.19
CA SER A 18 -2.52 -19.32 -4.43
C SER A 18 -3.35 -18.29 -3.65
N LYS A 19 -4.67 -18.47 -3.57
CA LYS A 19 -5.55 -17.60 -2.78
C LYS A 19 -5.27 -17.73 -1.29
N ILE A 20 -5.15 -18.96 -0.78
CA ILE A 20 -4.85 -19.21 0.63
C ILE A 20 -3.50 -18.56 1.01
N GLY A 21 -2.48 -18.70 0.15
CA GLY A 21 -1.18 -18.05 0.35
C GLY A 21 -1.30 -16.53 0.44
N MET A 22 -2.12 -15.92 -0.41
CA MET A 22 -2.37 -14.48 -0.37
C MET A 22 -3.08 -14.05 0.93
N TRP A 23 -4.09 -14.80 1.38
CA TRP A 23 -4.78 -14.51 2.63
C TRP A 23 -3.87 -14.66 3.85
N LEU A 24 -3.03 -15.70 3.88
CA LEU A 24 -2.04 -15.88 4.95
C LEU A 24 -1.04 -14.72 4.98
N PHE A 25 -0.57 -14.28 3.81
CA PHE A 25 0.30 -13.11 3.69
C PHE A 25 -0.40 -11.83 4.19
N ILE A 26 -1.66 -11.60 3.82
CA ILE A 26 -2.43 -10.45 4.32
C ILE A 26 -2.53 -10.48 5.84
N PHE A 27 -2.78 -11.66 6.41
CA PHE A 27 -2.86 -11.82 7.85
C PHE A 27 -1.53 -11.47 8.55
N THR A 28 -0.39 -11.89 8.00
CA THR A 28 0.93 -11.53 8.57
C THR A 28 1.19 -10.03 8.50
N GLU A 29 0.78 -9.36 7.43
CA GLU A 29 0.93 -7.90 7.29
C GLU A 29 0.03 -7.13 8.25
N ILE A 30 -1.22 -7.59 8.46
CA ILE A 30 -2.12 -7.02 9.47
C ILE A 30 -1.51 -7.14 10.86
N LEU A 31 -0.86 -8.28 11.19
CA LEU A 31 -0.18 -8.44 12.47
C LEU A 31 1.04 -7.52 12.60
N LEU A 32 1.83 -7.35 11.53
CA LEU A 32 2.99 -6.45 11.50
C LEU A 32 2.56 -5.00 11.80
N PHE A 33 1.62 -4.46 11.03
CA PHE A 33 1.13 -3.09 11.23
C PHE A 33 0.30 -2.95 12.51
N GLY A 34 -0.47 -3.97 12.89
CA GLY A 34 -1.22 -4.00 14.15
C GLY A 34 -0.29 -3.87 15.36
N GLY A 35 0.85 -4.57 15.37
CA GLY A 35 1.87 -4.41 16.40
C GLY A 35 2.43 -2.99 16.46
N LEU A 36 2.73 -2.39 15.30
CA LEU A 36 3.22 -1.01 15.22
C LEU A 36 2.19 0.01 15.72
N PHE A 37 0.90 -0.19 15.43
CA PHE A 37 -0.18 0.66 15.94
C PHE A 37 -0.31 0.59 17.46
N ILE A 38 -0.14 -0.59 18.06
CA ILE A 38 -0.11 -0.74 19.52
C ILE A 38 1.08 0.02 20.10
N VAL A 39 2.27 -0.16 19.52
CA VAL A 39 3.48 0.55 19.96
C VAL A 39 3.27 2.06 19.91
N TYR A 40 2.75 2.59 18.80
CA TYR A 40 2.42 4.01 18.68
C TYR A 40 1.43 4.47 19.76
N SER A 41 0.34 3.72 19.95
CA SER A 41 -0.71 4.06 20.92
C SER A 41 -0.17 4.14 22.34
N VAL A 42 0.72 3.22 22.71
CA VAL A 42 1.38 3.21 24.03
C VAL A 42 2.30 4.42 24.20
N TYR A 43 3.11 4.75 23.19
CA TYR A 43 3.99 5.93 23.27
C TYR A 43 3.22 7.25 23.27
N ARG A 44 2.12 7.33 22.50
CA ARG A 44 1.18 8.47 22.49
C ARG A 44 0.52 8.67 23.86
N PHE A 45 0.16 7.59 24.53
CA PHE A 45 -0.44 7.64 25.87
C PHE A 45 0.57 8.10 26.92
N ARG A 46 1.84 7.70 26.80
CA ARG A 46 2.91 8.11 27.72
C ARG A 46 3.41 9.54 27.49
N ASN A 47 3.32 10.06 26.27
CA ASN A 47 3.85 11.39 25.91
C ASN A 47 2.78 12.27 25.23
N PRO A 48 1.65 12.58 25.90
CA PRO A 48 0.52 13.21 25.24
C PRO A 48 0.81 14.63 24.75
N VAL A 49 1.58 15.41 25.51
CA VAL A 49 1.90 16.80 25.16
C VAL A 49 2.85 16.88 23.96
N ALA A 50 3.89 16.06 23.94
CA ALA A 50 4.86 16.01 22.84
C ALA A 50 4.19 15.59 21.52
N PHE A 51 3.37 14.53 21.55
CA PHE A 51 2.63 14.11 20.36
C PHE A 51 1.59 15.15 19.91
N HIS A 52 1.04 15.95 20.84
CA HIS A 52 0.16 17.06 20.48
C HIS A 52 0.88 18.17 19.71
N ILE A 53 2.13 18.48 20.08
CA ILE A 53 2.93 19.50 19.40
C ILE A 53 3.41 18.94 18.06
N ALA A 54 3.89 17.71 18.05
CA ALA A 54 4.48 17.10 16.85
C ALA A 54 3.47 16.83 15.72
N HIS A 55 2.18 16.61 15.99
CA HIS A 55 1.18 16.48 14.90
C HIS A 55 0.92 17.80 14.18
N GLN A 56 1.12 18.96 14.84
CA GLN A 56 0.86 20.26 14.22
C GLN A 56 1.86 20.58 13.10
N GLU A 57 3.01 19.91 13.12
CA GLU A 57 4.02 19.96 12.06
C GLU A 57 3.63 19.15 10.81
N LEU A 58 2.46 18.49 10.80
CA LEU A 58 1.95 17.70 9.69
C LEU A 58 0.80 18.43 8.98
N SER A 59 0.87 18.48 7.65
CA SER A 59 -0.19 19.08 6.84
C SER A 59 -1.36 18.11 6.68
N ILE A 60 -2.44 18.34 7.44
CA ILE A 60 -3.69 17.57 7.33
C ILE A 60 -4.24 17.60 5.91
N THR A 61 -4.14 18.74 5.22
CA THR A 61 -4.64 18.92 3.85
C THR A 61 -3.91 18.00 2.86
N MET A 62 -2.57 17.92 2.93
CA MET A 62 -1.81 17.00 2.07
C MET A 62 -2.13 15.54 2.40
N GLY A 63 -2.25 15.21 3.69
CA GLY A 63 -2.68 13.87 4.12
C GLY A 63 -4.06 13.50 3.58
N LEU A 64 -5.03 14.40 3.64
CA LEU A 64 -6.39 14.19 3.17
C LEU A 64 -6.45 13.98 1.65
N ILE A 65 -5.75 14.82 0.88
CA ILE A 65 -5.67 14.68 -0.59
C ILE A 65 -5.12 13.30 -0.95
N ASN A 66 -4.04 12.89 -0.29
CA ASN A 66 -3.42 11.58 -0.51
C ASN A 66 -4.36 10.42 -0.17
N THR A 67 -5.12 10.52 0.91
CA THR A 67 -6.14 9.51 1.28
C THR A 67 -7.25 9.42 0.23
N ILE A 68 -7.77 10.56 -0.26
CA ILE A 68 -8.79 10.56 -1.32
C ILE A 68 -8.25 9.91 -2.60
N ILE A 69 -7.01 10.24 -2.99
CA ILE A 69 -6.35 9.65 -4.16
C ILE A 69 -6.24 8.13 -4.03
N LEU A 70 -5.82 7.62 -2.87
CA LEU A 70 -5.69 6.18 -2.64
C LEU A 70 -7.04 5.46 -2.65
N LEU A 71 -8.07 6.01 -2.01
CA LEU A 71 -9.43 5.45 -2.04
C LEU A 71 -9.98 5.34 -3.46
N ILE A 72 -9.78 6.38 -4.28
CA ILE A 72 -10.17 6.34 -5.70
C ILE A 72 -9.34 5.28 -6.45
N SER A 73 -8.04 5.19 -6.19
CA SER A 73 -7.17 4.20 -6.81
C SER A 73 -7.56 2.75 -6.48
N SER A 74 -8.07 2.54 -5.26
CA SER A 74 -8.57 1.26 -4.77
C SER A 74 -9.85 0.88 -5.51
N ALA A 75 -10.79 1.83 -5.66
CA ALA A 75 -12.00 1.63 -6.46
C ALA A 75 -11.67 1.28 -7.93
N THR A 76 -10.69 1.93 -8.55
CA THR A 76 -10.32 1.60 -9.94
C THR A 76 -9.75 0.18 -10.07
N VAL A 77 -8.99 -0.32 -9.09
CA VAL A 77 -8.54 -1.73 -9.08
C VAL A 77 -9.73 -2.69 -9.04
N ALA A 78 -10.72 -2.46 -8.17
CA ALA A 78 -11.91 -3.30 -8.08
C ALA A 78 -12.70 -3.33 -9.40
N ILE A 79 -12.84 -2.16 -10.06
CA ILE A 79 -13.45 -2.05 -11.39
C ILE A 79 -12.63 -2.82 -12.43
N SER A 80 -11.29 -2.79 -12.34
CA SER A 80 -10.42 -3.51 -13.28
C SER A 80 -10.60 -5.03 -13.22
N ILE A 81 -10.84 -5.58 -12.03
CA ILE A 81 -11.12 -7.01 -11.81
C ILE A 81 -12.50 -7.36 -12.36
N SER A 82 -13.51 -6.54 -12.08
CA SER A 82 -14.85 -6.73 -12.64
C SER A 82 -14.87 -6.64 -14.17
N ALA A 83 -14.08 -5.75 -14.75
CA ALA A 83 -13.93 -5.60 -16.20
C ALA A 83 -13.30 -6.85 -16.84
N ILE A 84 -12.25 -7.44 -16.24
CA ILE A 84 -11.64 -8.66 -16.79
C ILE A 84 -12.59 -9.86 -16.70
N GLN A 85 -13.41 -9.95 -15.65
CA GLN A 85 -14.43 -10.99 -15.52
C GLN A 85 -15.50 -10.87 -16.63
N LYS A 86 -15.88 -9.64 -17.00
CA LYS A 86 -16.78 -9.34 -18.12
C LYS A 86 -16.11 -9.40 -19.50
N LYS A 87 -14.86 -9.87 -19.58
CA LYS A 87 -14.02 -9.92 -20.80
C LYS A 87 -13.75 -8.54 -21.44
N ASP A 88 -13.99 -7.44 -20.72
CA ASP A 88 -13.63 -6.09 -21.14
C ASP A 88 -12.18 -5.78 -20.75
N ARG A 89 -11.27 -6.28 -21.58
CA ARG A 89 -9.84 -6.10 -21.38
C ARG A 89 -9.41 -4.64 -21.49
N LYS A 90 -10.06 -3.84 -22.35
CA LYS A 90 -9.69 -2.44 -22.58
C LYS A 90 -9.96 -1.62 -21.33
N MET A 91 -11.15 -1.79 -20.74
CA MET A 91 -11.52 -1.14 -19.49
C MET A 91 -10.59 -1.56 -18.34
N SER A 92 -10.26 -2.85 -18.23
CA SER A 92 -9.33 -3.36 -17.22
C SER A 92 -7.94 -2.69 -17.30
N MET A 93 -7.37 -2.59 -18.51
CA MET A 93 -6.07 -1.93 -18.71
C MET A 93 -6.11 -0.43 -18.37
N MET A 94 -7.19 0.26 -18.74
CA MET A 94 -7.36 1.69 -18.45
C MET A 94 -7.43 1.94 -16.95
N MET A 95 -8.22 1.15 -16.22
CA MET A 95 -8.36 1.27 -14.77
C MET A 95 -7.05 0.99 -14.03
N LEU A 96 -6.31 -0.06 -14.44
CA LEU A 96 -4.99 -0.35 -13.86
C LEU A 96 -3.98 0.77 -14.13
N GLY A 97 -3.99 1.34 -15.34
CA GLY A 97 -3.16 2.49 -15.68
C GLY A 97 -3.49 3.72 -14.82
N MET A 98 -4.78 3.97 -14.56
CA MET A 98 -5.21 5.05 -13.66
C MET A 98 -4.76 4.80 -12.22
N THR A 99 -4.85 3.57 -11.70
CA THR A 99 -4.34 3.25 -10.36
C THR A 99 -2.85 3.54 -10.24
N LEU A 100 -2.04 3.13 -11.23
CA LEU A 100 -0.60 3.37 -11.23
C LEU A 100 -0.26 4.87 -11.26
N LEU A 101 -1.04 5.67 -11.99
CA LEU A 101 -0.90 7.13 -11.99
C LEU A 101 -1.21 7.72 -10.62
N PHE A 102 -2.31 7.32 -9.99
CA PHE A 102 -2.67 7.78 -8.64
C PHE A 102 -1.63 7.40 -7.59
N ALA A 103 -1.10 6.18 -7.67
CA ALA A 103 0.00 5.73 -6.83
C ALA A 103 1.26 6.60 -6.98
N LEU A 104 1.61 6.94 -8.23
CA LEU A 104 2.76 7.81 -8.49
C LEU A 104 2.55 9.22 -7.91
N ILE A 105 1.36 9.80 -8.08
CA ILE A 105 1.01 11.10 -7.51
C ILE A 105 1.13 11.06 -5.98
N PHE A 106 0.64 10.01 -5.34
CA PHE A 106 0.78 9.80 -3.90
C PHE A 106 2.26 9.79 -3.47
N LEU A 107 3.11 9.00 -4.15
CA LEU A 107 4.53 8.92 -3.82
C LEU A 107 5.24 10.27 -4.00
N VAL A 108 4.94 10.99 -5.07
CA VAL A 108 5.54 12.31 -5.35
C VAL A 108 5.13 13.32 -4.28
N ASN A 109 3.85 13.39 -3.92
CA ASN A 109 3.38 14.25 -2.84
C ASN A 109 4.07 13.92 -1.52
N LYS A 110 4.21 12.62 -1.21
CA LYS A 110 4.88 12.18 0.02
C LYS A 110 6.37 12.49 0.01
N TYR A 111 7.04 12.35 -1.14
CA TYR A 111 8.44 12.71 -1.31
C TYR A 111 8.68 14.19 -1.05
N PHE A 112 7.80 15.08 -1.53
CA PHE A 112 7.90 16.51 -1.23
C PHE A 112 7.66 16.83 0.25
N GLU A 113 6.68 16.18 0.88
CA GLU A 113 6.42 16.35 2.32
C GLU A 113 7.61 15.91 3.19
N TRP A 114 8.23 14.79 2.83
CA TRP A 114 9.47 14.33 3.46
C TRP A 114 10.62 15.27 3.16
N GLY A 115 10.84 15.64 1.89
CA GLY A 115 11.92 16.52 1.45
C GLY A 115 11.94 17.86 2.18
N ALA A 116 10.77 18.49 2.34
CA ALA A 116 10.63 19.71 3.14
C ALA A 116 11.05 19.49 4.61
N LYS A 117 10.69 18.35 5.22
CA LYS A 117 11.10 18.00 6.59
C LYS A 117 12.60 17.72 6.71
N PHE A 118 13.20 17.12 5.69
CA PHE A 118 14.65 16.89 5.61
C PHE A 118 15.43 18.21 5.46
N GLU A 119 14.95 19.15 4.64
CA GLU A 119 15.54 20.48 4.50
C GLU A 119 15.45 21.31 5.79
N HIS A 120 14.39 21.12 6.58
CA HIS A 120 14.26 21.70 7.92
C HIS A 120 15.04 20.92 9.00
N GLY A 121 15.81 19.89 8.64
CA GLY A 121 16.66 19.13 9.57
C GLY A 121 15.90 18.22 10.53
N MET A 122 14.60 17.94 10.30
CA MET A 122 13.76 17.09 11.15
C MET A 122 13.72 15.65 10.60
N TYR A 123 14.86 14.96 10.61
CA TYR A 123 14.96 13.55 10.22
C TYR A 123 15.53 12.68 11.36
N PRO A 124 15.21 11.37 11.39
CA PRO A 124 15.69 10.45 12.43
C PRO A 124 17.22 10.42 12.50
N GLY A 125 17.78 10.94 13.60
CA GLY A 125 19.24 10.98 13.83
C GLY A 125 19.92 12.31 13.51
N SER A 126 19.18 13.39 13.22
CA SER A 126 19.75 14.73 13.07
C SER A 126 20.11 15.37 14.42
N ASP A 127 21.08 16.30 14.41
CA ASP A 127 21.50 17.06 15.61
C ASP A 127 20.35 17.86 16.24
N LEU A 128 19.36 18.28 15.43
CA LEU A 128 18.15 18.96 15.90
C LEU A 128 17.22 18.02 16.67
N MET A 129 17.17 16.74 16.30
CA MET A 129 16.31 15.74 16.94
C MET A 129 16.82 15.34 18.32
N THR A 130 18.13 15.42 18.55
CA THR A 130 18.75 15.31 19.89
C THR A 130 18.50 16.52 20.79
N MET A 131 18.10 17.67 20.22
CA MET A 131 17.73 18.88 20.97
C MET A 131 16.22 18.99 21.27
N LEU A 132 15.41 18.14 20.63
CA LEU A 132 13.95 18.06 20.83
C LEU A 132 13.61 17.21 22.06
N SER A 133 12.36 17.33 22.56
CA SER A 133 11.92 16.52 23.70
C SER A 133 11.90 15.03 23.33
N HIS A 134 12.14 14.15 24.32
CA HIS A 134 12.19 12.71 24.09
C HIS A 134 10.90 12.16 23.44
N GLY A 135 9.75 12.81 23.69
CA GLY A 135 8.48 12.47 23.08
C GLY A 135 8.36 12.86 21.61
N ASP A 136 8.89 14.02 21.20
CA ASP A 136 8.86 14.49 19.80
C ASP A 136 9.76 13.60 18.93
N MET A 137 10.93 13.24 19.44
CA MET A 137 11.86 12.30 18.80
C MET A 137 11.18 10.96 18.52
N LEU A 138 10.44 10.42 19.50
CA LEU A 138 9.72 9.16 19.35
C LEU A 138 8.59 9.27 18.31
N PHE A 139 7.84 10.37 18.30
CA PHE A 139 6.79 10.62 17.32
C PHE A 139 7.33 10.61 15.89
N PHE A 140 8.35 11.43 15.60
CA PHE A 140 8.93 11.52 14.26
C PHE A 140 9.59 10.20 13.85
N SER A 141 10.28 9.51 14.76
CA SER A 141 10.87 8.19 14.48
C SER A 141 9.80 7.18 14.05
N LEU A 142 8.70 7.10 14.80
CA LEU A 142 7.57 6.21 14.49
C LEU A 142 6.86 6.63 13.20
N TYR A 143 6.68 7.94 12.98
CA TYR A 143 6.11 8.49 11.76
C TYR A 143 6.92 8.07 10.53
N PHE A 144 8.22 8.34 10.49
CA PHE A 144 9.08 7.99 9.35
C PHE A 144 9.16 6.48 9.16
N PHE A 145 9.24 5.70 10.25
CA PHE A 145 9.29 4.25 10.15
C PHE A 145 8.00 3.65 9.57
N MET A 146 6.84 4.01 10.13
CA MET A 146 5.55 3.46 9.67
C MET A 146 5.17 3.95 8.27
N THR A 147 5.35 5.24 7.98
CA THR A 147 5.06 5.78 6.64
C THR A 147 6.07 5.33 5.60
N GLY A 148 7.33 5.12 5.98
CA GLY A 148 8.35 4.55 5.11
C GLY A 148 8.13 3.08 4.79
N LEU A 149 7.80 2.26 5.78
CA LEU A 149 7.39 0.87 5.56
C LEU A 149 6.18 0.81 4.63
N HIS A 150 5.19 1.68 4.83
CA HIS A 150 4.04 1.78 3.96
C HIS A 150 4.40 2.21 2.52
N ALA A 151 5.31 3.17 2.36
CA ALA A 151 5.80 3.57 1.03
C ALA A 151 6.46 2.40 0.28
N VAL A 152 7.24 1.56 0.96
CA VAL A 152 7.79 0.32 0.39
C VAL A 152 6.68 -0.61 -0.09
N HIS A 153 5.61 -0.78 0.70
CA HIS A 153 4.47 -1.59 0.31
C HIS A 153 3.74 -1.04 -0.93
N ILE A 154 3.56 0.28 -1.04
CA ILE A 154 3.00 0.89 -2.24
C ILE A 154 3.87 0.58 -3.46
N ILE A 155 5.20 0.72 -3.35
CA ILE A 155 6.13 0.42 -4.45
C ILE A 155 5.99 -1.03 -4.90
N VAL A 156 5.97 -1.98 -3.96
CA VAL A 156 5.76 -3.41 -4.25
C VAL A 156 4.40 -3.62 -4.94
N GLY A 157 3.35 -2.98 -4.44
CA GLY A 157 2.01 -3.02 -5.03
C GLY A 157 1.99 -2.47 -6.47
N MET A 158 2.70 -1.38 -6.73
CA MET A 158 2.81 -0.78 -8.06
C MET A 158 3.52 -1.73 -9.03
N VAL A 159 4.54 -2.45 -8.57
CA VAL A 159 5.21 -3.49 -9.36
C VAL A 159 4.25 -4.63 -9.69
N LEU A 160 3.50 -5.13 -8.71
CA LEU A 160 2.52 -6.20 -8.91
C LEU A 160 1.40 -5.80 -9.89
N LEU A 161 0.86 -4.58 -9.75
CA LEU A 161 -0.15 -4.04 -10.65
C LEU A 161 0.41 -3.78 -12.05
N SER A 162 1.66 -3.33 -12.17
CA SER A 162 2.34 -3.16 -13.46
C SER A 162 2.52 -4.50 -14.17
N VAL A 163 3.01 -5.53 -13.47
CA VAL A 163 3.13 -6.90 -14.00
C VAL A 163 1.77 -7.43 -14.43
N SER A 164 0.73 -7.20 -13.64
CA SER A 164 -0.65 -7.57 -13.99
C SER A 164 -1.12 -6.83 -15.25
N LEU A 165 -0.87 -5.53 -15.36
CA LEU A 165 -1.19 -4.74 -16.56
C LEU A 165 -0.48 -5.28 -17.81
N PHE A 166 0.81 -5.60 -17.73
CA PHE A 166 1.56 -6.20 -18.85
C PHE A 166 1.00 -7.57 -19.23
N LYS A 167 0.64 -8.40 -18.25
CA LYS A 167 0.06 -9.73 -18.51
C LYS A 167 -1.37 -9.66 -19.06
N VAL A 168 -2.18 -8.69 -18.65
CA VAL A 168 -3.47 -8.37 -19.30
C VAL A 168 -3.21 -7.91 -20.73
N ARG A 169 -2.21 -7.05 -20.97
CA ARG A 169 -1.84 -6.58 -22.31
C ARG A 169 -1.35 -7.70 -23.24
N ASN A 170 -0.69 -8.72 -22.72
CA ASN A 170 -0.21 -9.84 -23.53
C ASN A 170 -1.28 -10.94 -23.71
N GLY A 171 -2.47 -10.78 -23.14
CA GLY A 171 -3.55 -11.78 -23.17
C GLY A 171 -3.32 -12.99 -22.26
N ALA A 172 -2.24 -12.99 -21.48
CA ALA A 172 -1.91 -14.04 -20.51
C ALA A 172 -2.90 -14.07 -19.34
N ILE A 173 -3.44 -12.91 -18.95
CA ILE A 173 -4.57 -12.79 -18.03
C ILE A 173 -5.85 -12.63 -18.85
N HIS A 174 -6.75 -13.59 -18.71
CA HIS A 174 -8.09 -13.61 -19.29
C HIS A 174 -9.10 -14.08 -18.24
N SER A 175 -10.39 -14.06 -18.55
CA SER A 175 -11.51 -14.34 -17.63
C SER A 175 -11.40 -15.67 -16.85
N THR A 176 -10.63 -16.66 -17.32
CA THR A 176 -10.39 -17.95 -16.64
C THR A 176 -9.09 -17.97 -15.81
N ARG A 177 -8.20 -16.98 -15.99
CA ARG A 177 -6.89 -16.86 -15.31
C ARG A 177 -6.69 -15.46 -14.72
N PHE A 178 -7.66 -14.98 -13.93
CA PHE A 178 -7.58 -13.65 -13.29
C PHE A 178 -7.07 -13.68 -11.85
N VAL A 179 -6.78 -14.86 -11.27
CA VAL A 179 -6.32 -15.01 -9.88
C VAL A 179 -5.08 -14.17 -9.56
N LEU A 180 -4.16 -14.01 -10.51
CA LEU A 180 -3.00 -13.13 -10.33
C LEU A 180 -3.40 -11.65 -10.18
N LEU A 181 -4.38 -11.19 -10.96
CA LEU A 181 -4.90 -9.83 -10.87
C LEU A 181 -5.71 -9.65 -9.59
N GLU A 182 -6.50 -10.65 -9.20
CA GLU A 182 -7.25 -10.67 -7.95
C GLU A 182 -6.31 -10.58 -6.74
N ASN A 183 -5.27 -11.43 -6.67
CA ASN A 183 -4.28 -11.39 -5.59
C ASN A 183 -3.50 -10.06 -5.57
N SER A 184 -3.12 -9.54 -6.74
CA SER A 184 -2.48 -8.21 -6.82
C SER A 184 -3.41 -7.10 -6.34
N GLY A 185 -4.71 -7.22 -6.64
CA GLY A 185 -5.72 -6.28 -6.16
C GLY A 185 -5.95 -6.38 -4.66
N LEU A 186 -6.05 -7.59 -4.10
CA LEU A 186 -6.13 -7.81 -2.66
C LEU A 186 -4.93 -7.20 -1.91
N TYR A 187 -3.73 -7.32 -2.48
CA TYR A 187 -2.54 -6.66 -1.95
C TYR A 187 -2.72 -5.14 -1.94
N TRP A 188 -3.16 -4.56 -3.05
CA TRP A 188 -3.37 -3.11 -3.17
C TRP A 188 -4.41 -2.60 -2.18
N HIS A 189 -5.52 -3.32 -2.01
CA HIS A 189 -6.58 -2.98 -1.06
C HIS A 189 -6.08 -3.06 0.40
N LEU A 190 -5.22 -4.01 0.73
CA LEU A 190 -4.58 -4.07 2.04
C LEU A 190 -3.70 -2.83 2.29
N VAL A 191 -2.88 -2.46 1.31
CA VAL A 191 -2.03 -1.26 1.40
C VAL A 191 -2.90 -0.02 1.64
N ASP A 192 -3.95 0.17 0.85
CA ASP A 192 -4.91 1.26 1.04
C ASP A 192 -5.55 1.24 2.44
N LEU A 193 -5.99 0.07 2.92
CA LEU A 193 -6.54 -0.11 4.26
C LEU A 193 -5.56 0.33 5.35
N ILE A 194 -4.28 -0.03 5.26
CA ILE A 194 -3.24 0.40 6.22
C ILE A 194 -3.14 1.93 6.24
N TRP A 195 -3.20 2.59 5.08
CA TRP A 195 -3.16 4.05 5.00
C TRP A 195 -4.37 4.71 5.65
N ILE A 196 -5.57 4.15 5.45
CA ILE A 196 -6.81 4.64 6.08
C ILE A 196 -6.70 4.67 7.60
N PHE A 197 -5.92 3.78 8.22
CA PHE A 197 -5.65 3.82 9.67
C PHE A 197 -4.48 4.74 10.03
N LEU A 198 -3.41 4.78 9.23
CA LEU A 198 -2.27 5.66 9.46
C LEU A 198 -2.65 7.14 9.41
N PHE A 199 -3.47 7.54 8.44
CA PHE A 199 -3.83 8.95 8.24
C PHE A 199 -4.51 9.57 9.47
N PRO A 200 -5.60 9.02 10.03
CA PRO A 200 -6.21 9.58 11.23
C PRO A 200 -5.28 9.56 12.43
N LEU A 201 -4.51 8.48 12.59
CA LEU A 201 -3.63 8.25 13.73
C LEU A 201 -2.50 9.28 13.83
N PHE A 202 -2.00 9.79 12.70
CA PHE A 202 -0.96 10.82 12.65
C PHE A 202 -1.47 12.24 12.39
N TYR A 203 -2.53 12.41 11.59
CA TYR A 203 -2.96 13.73 11.08
C TYR A 203 -4.25 14.25 11.71
N LEU A 204 -5.14 13.40 12.26
CA LEU A 204 -6.43 13.85 12.80
C LEU A 204 -6.50 13.80 14.33
N ILE A 205 -5.88 12.80 14.95
CA ILE A 205 -5.93 12.60 16.39
C ILE A 205 -4.95 13.56 17.07
N HIS A 206 -5.53 14.53 17.79
CA HIS A 206 -4.83 15.55 18.59
C HIS A 206 -4.58 15.09 20.02
#